data_AF-A0A942RIG7-F1
#
_entry.id   AF-A0A942RIG7-F1
#
_cell.length_a   1.000
_cell.length_b   1.000
_cell.length_c   1.000
_cell.angle_alpha   90.00
_cell.angle_beta   90.00
_cell.angle_gamma   90.00
#
_symmetry.space_group_name_H-M   'P 1'
#
loop_
_entity.id
_entity.type
_entity.pdbx_description
1 polymer ?
#
loop_
_entity_poly.entity_id
_entity_poly.type
_entity_poly.pdbx_seq_one_letter_code
_entity_poly.pdbx_strand_id
1 'polypeptide(L)'
;MSIVDLILTFLGWVKHPYYDWGLSLLTGSTSGTLFETVIGQIIHFIFTGVLGVFYTYIVLLIPSRNYLLRGWLYGVIIFFAIHVTVNLFGFQPLRPIPTSQLLSDFVTASIFGLVLAETMNRFTLKKIR
;
A
#
# COMPACT_ATOMS: atom_id res chain seq x y z
N MET A 1 7.19 0.17 3.36
CA MET A 1 7.38 -1.03 4.20
C MET A 1 6.24 -1.15 5.20
N SER A 2 5.56 -2.28 5.20
CA SER A 2 4.89 -2.78 6.40
C SER A 2 5.85 -3.77 7.09
N ILE A 3 5.71 -3.98 8.40
CA ILE A 3 6.51 -5.00 9.10
C ILE A 3 6.28 -6.39 8.48
N VAL A 4 5.06 -6.62 7.99
CA VAL A 4 4.65 -7.84 7.29
C VAL A 4 5.44 -8.03 5.99
N ASP A 5 5.60 -6.98 5.19
CA ASP A 5 6.38 -7.00 3.95
C ASP A 5 7.86 -7.33 4.20
N LEU A 6 8.46 -6.74 5.24
CA LEU A 6 9.83 -7.06 5.66
C LEU A 6 9.98 -8.54 6.00
N ILE A 7 9.09 -9.07 6.84
CA ILE A 7 9.13 -10.47 7.27
C ILE A 7 8.99 -11.39 6.07
N LEU A 8 8.03 -11.12 5.18
CA LEU A 8 7.79 -11.94 3.99
C LEU A 8 8.93 -11.82 2.96
N THR A 9 9.61 -10.69 2.91
CA THR A 9 10.84 -10.51 2.10
C THR A 9 11.97 -11.39 2.64
N PHE A 10 12.21 -11.37 3.97
CA PHE A 10 13.20 -12.25 4.60
C PHE A 10 12.88 -13.74 4.42
N LEU A 11 11.60 -14.10 4.36
CA LEU A 11 11.14 -15.47 4.08
C LEU A 11 11.18 -15.85 2.59
N GLY A 12 11.55 -14.91 1.69
CA GLY A 12 11.64 -15.14 0.24
C GLY A 12 10.28 -15.19 -0.47
N TRP A 13 9.19 -14.81 0.19
CA TRP A 13 7.83 -14.81 -0.36
C TRP A 13 7.53 -13.57 -1.21
N VAL A 14 8.21 -12.46 -0.91
CA VAL A 14 8.15 -11.20 -1.64
C VAL A 14 9.46 -11.04 -2.42
N LYS A 15 9.35 -10.89 -3.74
CA LYS A 15 10.51 -10.70 -4.63
C LYS A 15 10.83 -9.22 -4.81
N HIS A 16 9.79 -8.38 -4.85
CA HIS A 16 9.89 -6.94 -5.04
C HIS A 16 9.28 -6.22 -3.82
N PRO A 17 10.07 -5.97 -2.78
CA PRO A 17 9.60 -5.28 -1.57
C PRO A 17 9.14 -3.85 -1.86
N TYR A 18 8.35 -3.27 -0.95
CA TYR A 18 7.71 -1.97 -1.20
C TYR A 18 8.67 -0.81 -1.47
N TYR A 19 9.90 -0.85 -0.95
CA TYR A 19 10.90 0.17 -1.25
C TYR A 19 11.38 0.08 -2.71
N ASP A 20 11.52 -1.13 -3.26
CA ASP A 20 11.87 -1.34 -4.66
C ASP A 20 10.70 -0.96 -5.56
N TRP A 21 9.48 -1.20 -5.12
CA TRP A 21 8.29 -0.69 -5.80
C TRP A 21 8.30 0.83 -5.90
N GLY A 22 8.53 1.53 -4.79
CA GLY A 22 8.56 3.00 -4.78
C GLY A 22 9.68 3.57 -5.65
N LEU A 23 10.88 3.00 -5.56
CA LEU A 23 12.02 3.47 -6.34
C LEU A 23 11.87 3.17 -7.84
N SER A 24 11.42 1.97 -8.20
CA SER A 24 11.31 1.54 -9.59
C SER A 24 10.26 2.32 -10.38
N LEU A 25 9.20 2.80 -9.73
CA LEU A 25 8.21 3.66 -10.39
C LEU A 25 8.77 5.03 -10.79
N LEU A 26 9.73 5.56 -10.05
CA LEU A 26 10.33 6.86 -10.35
C LEU A 26 11.60 6.76 -11.20
N THR A 27 12.41 5.74 -10.97
CA THR A 27 13.76 5.62 -11.57
C THR A 27 13.85 4.56 -12.65
N GLY A 28 12.88 3.63 -12.72
CA GLY A 28 12.97 2.45 -13.58
C GLY A 28 13.96 1.39 -13.08
N SER A 29 14.53 1.53 -11.89
CA SER A 29 15.49 0.59 -11.29
C SER A 29 15.09 0.16 -9.88
N THR A 30 15.48 -1.05 -9.48
CA THR A 30 15.40 -1.53 -8.09
C THR A 30 16.58 -1.00 -7.27
N SER A 31 16.45 -0.98 -5.94
CA SER A 31 17.54 -0.53 -5.08
C SER A 31 18.70 -1.54 -5.07
N GLY A 32 19.91 -1.05 -5.27
CA GLY A 32 21.16 -1.79 -5.12
C GLY A 32 22.00 -1.32 -3.93
N THR A 33 21.66 -0.15 -3.36
CA THR A 33 22.37 0.44 -2.21
C THR A 33 21.41 0.80 -1.08
N LEU A 34 21.95 0.88 0.16
CA LEU A 34 21.18 1.32 1.33
C LEU A 34 20.54 2.69 1.12
N PHE A 35 21.24 3.60 0.44
CA PHE A 35 20.74 4.94 0.14
C PHE A 35 19.49 4.89 -0.76
N GLU A 36 19.53 4.10 -1.82
CA GLU A 36 18.39 3.86 -2.71
C GLU A 36 17.22 3.18 -2.00
N THR A 37 17.48 2.24 -1.09
CA THR A 37 16.45 1.61 -0.26
C THR A 37 15.73 2.65 0.62
N VAL A 38 16.48 3.56 1.25
CA VAL A 38 15.89 4.66 2.06
C VAL A 38 15.05 5.59 1.19
N ILE A 39 15.54 5.97 0.02
CA ILE A 39 14.79 6.81 -0.93
C ILE A 39 13.50 6.12 -1.38
N GLY A 40 13.60 4.87 -1.82
CA GLY A 40 12.45 4.04 -2.21
C GLY A 40 11.41 3.97 -1.10
N GLN A 41 11.88 3.86 0.15
CA GLN A 41 11.01 3.82 1.31
C GLN A 41 10.29 5.16 1.58
N ILE A 42 10.98 6.28 1.43
CA ILE A 42 10.38 7.62 1.55
C ILE A 42 9.30 7.81 0.47
N ILE A 43 9.60 7.44 -0.78
CA ILE A 43 8.65 7.52 -1.89
C ILE A 43 7.40 6.69 -1.59
N HIS A 44 7.58 5.46 -1.12
CA HIS A 44 6.47 4.61 -0.72
C HIS A 44 5.63 5.24 0.40
N PHE A 45 6.25 5.86 1.40
CA PHE A 45 5.51 6.54 2.47
C PHE A 45 4.70 7.72 1.95
N ILE A 46 5.26 8.55 1.08
CA ILE A 46 4.55 9.65 0.43
C ILE A 46 3.33 9.10 -0.30
N PHE A 47 3.51 8.05 -1.10
CA PHE A 47 2.42 7.40 -1.83
C PHE A 47 1.30 6.92 -0.88
N THR A 48 1.64 6.20 0.19
CA THR A 48 0.63 5.75 1.17
C THR A 48 -0.03 6.90 1.94
N GLY A 49 0.67 8.01 2.16
CA GLY A 49 0.10 9.22 2.75
C GLY A 49 -0.96 9.85 1.85
N VAL A 50 -0.69 9.94 0.54
CA VAL A 50 -1.65 10.41 -0.47
C VAL A 50 -2.90 9.53 -0.48
N LEU A 51 -2.75 8.20 -0.40
CA LEU A 51 -3.88 7.29 -0.26
C LEU A 51 -4.72 7.58 0.99
N GLY A 52 -4.08 7.83 2.13
CA GLY A 52 -4.76 8.23 3.36
C GLY A 52 -5.60 9.52 3.19
N VAL A 53 -5.06 10.51 2.47
CA VAL A 53 -5.79 11.74 2.14
C VAL A 53 -7.03 11.42 1.29
N PHE A 54 -6.89 10.62 0.22
CA PHE A 54 -8.03 10.23 -0.62
C PHE A 54 -9.10 9.48 0.17
N TYR A 55 -8.72 8.55 1.04
CA TYR A 55 -9.65 7.84 1.91
C TYR A 55 -10.49 8.79 2.76
N THR A 56 -9.86 9.84 3.31
CA THR A 56 -10.51 10.85 4.16
C THR A 56 -11.64 11.55 3.42
N TYR A 57 -11.45 11.90 2.15
CA TYR A 57 -12.49 12.54 1.35
C TYR A 57 -13.58 11.56 0.92
N ILE A 58 -13.21 10.32 0.54
CA ILE A 58 -14.17 9.31 0.08
C ILE A 58 -15.10 8.86 1.21
N VAL A 59 -14.57 8.67 2.43
CA VAL A 59 -15.38 8.14 3.55
C VAL A 59 -16.48 9.10 3.98
N LEU A 60 -16.30 10.41 3.77
CA LEU A 60 -17.31 11.44 4.03
C LEU A 60 -18.49 11.37 3.04
N LEU A 61 -18.28 10.83 1.84
CA LEU A 61 -19.28 10.79 0.77
C LEU A 61 -20.18 9.55 0.82
N ILE A 62 -19.75 8.48 1.49
CA ILE A 62 -20.46 7.20 1.50
C ILE A 62 -21.03 6.96 2.90
N PRO A 63 -22.29 7.29 3.19
CA PRO A 63 -22.90 7.00 4.49
C PRO A 63 -23.08 5.49 4.63
N SER A 64 -22.40 4.91 5.61
CA SER A 64 -22.54 3.49 5.97
C SER A 64 -22.33 3.33 7.47
N ARG A 65 -22.97 2.31 8.03
CA ARG A 65 -22.86 1.97 9.45
C ARG A 65 -21.56 1.22 9.77
N ASN A 66 -20.96 0.55 8.79
CA ASN A 66 -19.73 -0.22 8.95
C ASN A 66 -18.53 0.51 8.34
N TYR A 67 -17.80 1.27 9.17
CA TYR A 67 -16.58 1.99 8.74
C TYR A 67 -15.40 1.04 8.44
N LEU A 68 -15.26 -0.06 9.19
CA LEU A 68 -14.21 -1.06 8.96
C LEU A 68 -14.32 -1.72 7.58
N LEU A 69 -15.53 -2.11 7.19
CA LEU A 69 -15.76 -2.71 5.87
C LEU A 69 -15.39 -1.75 4.72
N ARG A 70 -15.71 -0.47 4.85
CA ARG A 70 -15.31 0.56 3.88
C ARG A 70 -13.80 0.75 3.81
N GLY A 71 -13.14 0.72 4.96
CA GLY A 71 -11.68 0.72 5.07
C GLY A 71 -11.05 -0.43 4.31
N TRP A 72 -11.49 -1.65 4.62
CA TRP A 72 -11.01 -2.85 3.96
C TRP A 72 -11.25 -2.83 2.44
N LEU A 73 -12.47 -2.50 1.99
CA LEU A 73 -12.79 -2.38 0.56
C LEU A 73 -11.91 -1.33 -0.13
N TYR A 74 -11.66 -0.20 0.51
CA TYR A 74 -10.73 0.81 -0.02
C TYR A 74 -9.33 0.22 -0.23
N GLY A 75 -8.78 -0.47 0.79
CA GLY A 75 -7.49 -1.15 0.67
C GLY A 75 -7.44 -2.15 -0.48
N VAL A 76 -8.45 -3.01 -0.60
CA VAL A 76 -8.55 -4.01 -1.68
C VAL A 76 -8.65 -3.37 -3.06
N ILE A 77 -9.43 -2.29 -3.21
CA ILE A 77 -9.55 -1.56 -4.48
C ILE A 77 -8.21 -0.92 -4.86
N ILE A 78 -7.50 -0.31 -3.92
CA ILE A 78 -6.19 0.28 -4.18
C ILE A 78 -5.17 -0.78 -4.59
N PHE A 79 -5.13 -1.92 -3.88
CA PHE A 79 -4.32 -3.08 -4.27
C PHE A 79 -4.59 -3.48 -5.72
N PHE A 80 -5.86 -3.70 -6.06
CA PHE A 80 -6.25 -4.12 -7.41
C PHE A 80 -5.86 -3.06 -8.45
N ALA A 81 -6.14 -1.78 -8.19
CA ALA A 81 -5.80 -0.68 -9.08
C ALA A 81 -4.29 -0.61 -9.35
N ILE A 82 -3.46 -0.71 -8.31
CA ILE A 82 -1.99 -0.69 -8.44
C ILE A 82 -1.50 -1.82 -9.35
N HIS A 83 -1.93 -3.06 -9.09
CA HIS A 83 -1.48 -4.20 -9.90
C HIS A 83 -2.00 -4.14 -11.34
N VAL A 84 -3.22 -3.67 -11.56
CA VAL A 84 -3.76 -3.44 -12.90
C VAL A 84 -2.95 -2.38 -13.63
N THR A 85 -2.67 -1.23 -13.00
CA THR A 85 -1.86 -0.15 -13.58
C THR A 85 -0.45 -0.65 -13.93
N VAL A 86 0.27 -1.26 -13.00
CA VAL A 86 1.61 -1.83 -13.25
C VAL A 86 1.58 -2.81 -14.42
N ASN A 87 0.52 -3.61 -14.53
CA ASN A 87 0.38 -4.58 -15.60
C ASN A 87 0.06 -3.96 -16.97
N LEU A 88 -0.85 -2.98 -17.03
CA LEU A 88 -1.23 -2.31 -18.25
C LEU A 88 -0.08 -1.48 -18.84
N PHE A 89 0.69 -0.81 -18.00
CA PHE A 89 1.82 0.03 -18.42
C PHE A 89 3.14 -0.74 -18.55
N GLY A 90 3.16 -2.03 -18.23
CA GLY A 90 4.30 -2.91 -18.49
C GLY A 90 5.58 -2.52 -17.74
N PHE A 91 5.49 -2.05 -16.50
CA PHE A 91 6.65 -1.71 -15.67
C PHE A 91 7.56 -2.94 -15.47
N GLN A 92 8.63 -3.00 -16.27
CA GLN A 92 9.59 -4.11 -16.37
C GLN A 92 10.31 -4.46 -15.04
N PRO A 93 10.72 -3.50 -14.18
CA PRO A 93 11.50 -3.83 -12.97
C PRO A 93 10.73 -4.66 -11.94
N LEU A 94 9.40 -4.66 -12.05
CA LEU A 94 8.50 -5.33 -11.12
C LEU A 94 7.95 -6.64 -11.66
N ARG A 95 8.46 -7.12 -12.81
CA ARG A 95 8.00 -8.34 -13.46
C ARG A 95 9.08 -9.44 -13.46
N PRO A 96 8.70 -10.71 -13.26
CA PRO A 96 7.35 -11.19 -12.92
C PRO A 96 7.00 -11.03 -11.43
N ILE A 97 5.75 -10.66 -11.14
CA ILE A 97 5.20 -10.65 -9.77
C ILE A 97 4.76 -12.09 -9.43
N PRO A 98 5.37 -12.76 -8.44
CA PRO A 98 4.96 -14.10 -8.06
C PRO A 98 3.59 -14.08 -7.35
N THR A 99 2.82 -15.17 -7.47
CA THR A 99 1.50 -15.28 -6.82
C THR A 99 1.58 -15.15 -5.29
N SER A 100 2.69 -15.57 -4.68
CA SER A 100 2.96 -15.38 -3.25
C SER A 100 3.01 -13.91 -2.87
N GLN A 101 3.62 -13.08 -3.72
CA GLN A 101 3.68 -11.64 -3.53
C GLN A 101 2.32 -11.00 -3.75
N LEU A 102 1.55 -11.43 -4.75
CA LEU A 102 0.19 -10.95 -4.95
C LEU A 102 -0.71 -11.20 -3.72
N LEU A 103 -0.58 -12.37 -3.10
CA LEU A 103 -1.30 -12.70 -1.87
C LEU A 103 -0.81 -11.87 -0.68
N SER A 104 0.51 -11.69 -0.55
CA SER A 104 1.10 -10.79 0.45
C SER A 104 0.55 -9.38 0.32
N ASP A 105 0.56 -8.82 -0.89
CA ASP A 105 0.08 -7.48 -1.19
C ASP A 105 -1.42 -7.32 -0.92
N PHE A 106 -2.21 -8.36 -1.17
CA PHE A 106 -3.63 -8.37 -0.80
C PHE A 106 -3.83 -8.32 0.72
N VAL A 107 -3.06 -9.10 1.48
CA VAL A 107 -3.14 -9.16 2.95
C VAL A 107 -2.69 -7.83 3.56
N THR A 108 -1.56 -7.29 3.13
CA THR A 108 -1.05 -6.00 3.61
C THR A 108 -1.98 -4.85 3.25
N ALA A 109 -2.58 -4.83 2.06
CA ALA A 109 -3.56 -3.83 1.67
C ALA A 109 -4.86 -3.94 2.49
N SER A 110 -5.29 -5.16 2.79
CA SER A 110 -6.43 -5.41 3.69
C SER A 110 -6.17 -4.86 5.09
N ILE A 111 -4.98 -5.12 5.64
CA ILE A 111 -4.56 -4.59 6.94
C ILE A 111 -4.48 -3.06 6.89
N PHE A 112 -3.85 -2.50 5.85
CA PHE A 112 -3.73 -1.05 5.65
C PHE A 112 -5.11 -0.38 5.66
N GLY A 113 -6.07 -0.89 4.89
CA GLY A 113 -7.42 -0.34 4.82
C GLY A 113 -8.16 -0.38 6.16
N LEU A 114 -8.05 -1.48 6.92
CA LEU A 114 -8.64 -1.61 8.25
C LEU A 114 -8.02 -0.65 9.27
N VAL A 115 -6.68 -0.58 9.29
CA VAL A 115 -5.94 0.32 10.19
C VAL A 115 -6.25 1.78 9.88
N LEU A 116 -6.34 2.14 8.60
CA LEU A 116 -6.68 3.50 8.17
C LEU A 116 -8.08 3.91 8.62
N ALA A 117 -9.06 3.02 8.47
CA ALA A 117 -10.43 3.26 8.93
C ALA A 117 -10.54 3.40 10.45
N GLU A 118 -9.88 2.53 11.20
CA GLU A 118 -9.84 2.59 12.66
C GLU A 118 -9.14 3.87 13.16
N THR A 119 -8.03 4.23 12.52
CA THR A 119 -7.27 5.45 12.84
C THR A 119 -8.13 6.69 12.59
N MET A 120 -8.79 6.78 11.44
CA MET A 120 -9.70 7.88 11.10
C MET A 120 -10.88 7.99 12.07
N ASN A 121 -11.50 6.85 12.43
CA ASN A 121 -12.59 6.82 13.39
C ASN A 121 -12.14 7.38 14.76
N ARG A 122 -10.97 6.98 15.25
CA ARG A 122 -10.41 7.48 16.52
C ARG A 122 -10.11 8.98 16.49
N PHE A 123 -9.56 9.50 15.39
CA PHE A 123 -9.32 10.93 15.26
C PHE A 123 -10.61 11.74 15.11
N THR A 124 -11.61 11.21 14.42
CA THR A 124 -12.92 11.86 14.26
C THR A 124 -13.67 11.92 15.59
N LEU A 125 -13.68 10.84 16.37
CA LEU A 125 -14.28 10.79 17.71
C LEU A 125 -13.59 11.73 18.71
N LYS A 126 -12.26 11.91 18.58
CA LYS A 126 -11.50 12.89 19.38
C LYS A 126 -11.83 14.35 19.05
N LYS A 127 -12.33 14.64 17.86
CA LYS A 127 -12.69 16.01 17.46
C LYS A 127 -14.06 16.45 18.01
N ILE A 128 -14.85 15.51 18.54
CA ILE A 128 -16.22 15.73 19.03
C ILE A 128 -16.30 15.73 20.59
N ARG A 129 -15.20 15.37 21.28
CA ARG A 129 -15.05 15.50 22.74
C ARG A 129 -14.10 16.64 23.07
#